data_AF-A0A6A4X4D3-F1
#
_entry.id   AF-A0A6A4X4D3-F1
#
_cell.length_a   1.000
_cell.length_b   1.000
_cell.length_c   1.000
_cell.angle_alpha   90.00
_cell.angle_beta   90.00
_cell.angle_gamma   90.00
#
_symmetry.space_group_name_H-M   'P 1'
#
loop_
_entity.id
_entity.type
_entity.pdbx_description
1 polymer ?
#
loop_
_entity_poly.entity_id
_entity_poly.type
_entity_poly.pdbx_seq_one_letter_code
_entity_poly.pdbx_strand_id
1 'polypeptide(L)'
;MRKWLAPVLSALLLIAVHVPPSAADQQPTAADQLPSAADQLPSAADQLAALLGPVVEAAVSRAMQGGADAGQRALVELGRLEGRLDAAVHGLAELQLQFGRLEGRLEAAADQNVTCQCPPQQHVKTEELQPVTEEQEPSCETSPAPLLPGLGPYWVPERRTCARSCLQLRDQGGSPRDGVYWFTGMPVPVLCDFSHDGGGWTLLLTVAARDGWSPLSVLRRSERSPSLTSNYAILARADAIRDLGTGTRFAYRIEAQAETGRRRWGGIWLAPRGYSFVHEAPTQTSVSRAAKFDSWEYKDTGIEQRMPWLNLGAGSAVLTTSASATTQWYGTLVTHETNTGYTFSPWIYEQAVQSGRVLYWIREEML
;
A
#
# COMPACT_ATOMS: atom_id res chain seq x y z
N MET A 1 6.82 45.01 -31.49
CA MET A 1 5.35 45.03 -31.63
C MET A 1 4.81 44.01 -30.63
N ARG A 2 4.56 44.36 -29.37
CA ARG A 2 3.31 44.89 -28.78
C ARG A 2 2.07 43.99 -28.97
N LYS A 3 1.71 43.33 -27.85
CA LYS A 3 0.38 43.09 -27.24
C LYS A 3 -0.35 41.75 -27.49
N TRP A 4 -0.98 41.30 -26.38
CA TRP A 4 -2.05 40.29 -26.16
C TRP A 4 -1.54 38.83 -25.95
N LEU A 5 -1.84 38.05 -24.89
CA LEU A 5 -2.81 38.12 -23.78
C LEU A 5 -2.44 37.12 -22.65
N ALA A 6 -2.42 37.60 -21.40
CA ALA A 6 -2.96 36.95 -20.19
C ALA A 6 -4.21 37.78 -19.80
N PRO A 7 -5.26 37.29 -19.08
CA PRO A 7 -5.14 36.59 -17.78
C PRO A 7 -6.27 35.58 -17.41
N VAL A 8 -6.00 34.61 -16.53
CA VAL A 8 -7.01 34.04 -15.60
C VAL A 8 -6.30 33.69 -14.28
N LEU A 9 -6.32 34.63 -13.34
CA LEU A 9 -5.93 34.42 -11.94
C LEU A 9 -6.62 35.50 -11.11
N SER A 10 -7.92 35.31 -10.84
CA SER A 10 -8.70 36.07 -9.86
C SER A 10 -10.12 35.49 -9.76
N ALA A 11 -10.40 34.74 -8.69
CA ALA A 11 -11.74 34.60 -8.11
C ALA A 11 -11.66 33.78 -6.80
N LEU A 12 -11.28 34.42 -5.70
CA LEU A 12 -11.45 33.89 -4.34
C LEU A 12 -11.48 35.06 -3.36
N LEU A 13 -12.67 35.67 -3.18
CA LEU A 13 -13.20 36.23 -1.93
C LEU A 13 -14.48 37.01 -2.22
N LEU A 14 -15.59 36.67 -1.54
CA LEU A 14 -16.64 37.56 -1.01
C LEU A 14 -17.98 36.81 -0.95
N ILE A 15 -18.31 36.23 0.21
CA ILE A 15 -19.62 36.46 0.88
C ILE A 15 -19.36 36.40 2.39
N ALA A 16 -19.15 37.56 3.00
CA ALA A 16 -19.36 37.77 4.43
C ALA A 16 -20.56 38.70 4.55
N VAL A 17 -21.71 38.18 5.01
CA VAL A 17 -22.89 38.99 5.30
C VAL A 17 -22.68 39.65 6.67
N HIS A 18 -22.38 40.94 6.67
CA HIS A 18 -22.36 41.80 7.85
C HIS A 18 -23.75 42.43 8.06
N VAL A 19 -24.30 42.25 9.26
CA VAL A 19 -25.47 42.99 9.80
C VAL A 19 -24.94 44.13 10.70
N PRO A 20 -25.48 45.36 10.66
CA PRO A 20 -24.92 46.50 11.40
C PRO A 20 -25.36 46.53 12.87
N PRO A 21 -24.62 47.21 13.77
CA PRO A 21 -24.93 47.26 15.20
C PRO A 21 -25.82 48.45 15.57
N SER A 22 -26.65 48.29 16.61
CA SER A 22 -27.28 49.37 17.36
C SER A 22 -26.87 49.26 18.82
N ALA A 23 -26.39 50.37 19.38
CA ALA A 23 -25.84 50.47 20.73
C ALA A 23 -26.93 50.62 21.81
N ALA A 24 -26.75 49.96 22.96
CA ALA A 24 -27.06 50.47 24.30
C ALA A 24 -26.58 49.49 25.40
N ASP A 25 -25.53 49.91 26.12
CA ASP A 25 -25.35 49.88 27.57
C ASP A 25 -25.37 48.60 28.45
N GLN A 26 -24.29 48.50 29.26
CA GLN A 26 -24.11 47.89 30.60
C GLN A 26 -23.40 46.52 30.79
N GLN A 27 -22.08 46.62 31.02
CA GLN A 27 -21.22 46.03 32.08
C GLN A 27 -20.97 44.48 32.16
N PRO A 28 -19.73 44.02 32.48
CA PRO A 28 -19.24 42.68 32.09
C PRO A 28 -19.31 41.64 33.21
N THR A 29 -19.48 40.36 32.84
CA THR A 29 -19.14 39.20 33.67
C THR A 29 -18.05 38.38 33.01
N ALA A 30 -17.05 38.02 33.81
CA ALA A 30 -15.82 37.36 33.41
C ALA A 30 -16.06 35.94 32.87
N ALA A 31 -15.86 35.74 31.56
CA ALA A 31 -15.73 34.41 30.95
C ALA A 31 -14.92 34.40 29.64
N ASP A 32 -14.12 35.42 29.34
CA ASP A 32 -13.31 35.48 28.11
C ASP A 32 -11.81 35.53 28.42
N GLN A 33 -11.22 34.39 28.80
CA GLN A 33 -9.78 34.13 28.57
C GLN A 33 -9.52 32.62 28.53
N LEU A 34 -9.63 32.01 27.35
CA LEU A 34 -8.82 30.87 26.91
C LEU A 34 -9.03 30.68 25.39
N PRO A 35 -8.03 30.96 24.53
CA PRO A 35 -8.16 30.71 23.10
C PRO A 35 -8.19 29.20 22.84
N SER A 36 -9.23 28.75 22.12
CA SER A 36 -9.36 27.38 21.65
C SER A 36 -8.24 27.09 20.64
N ALA A 37 -7.51 26.00 20.86
CA ALA A 37 -6.41 25.51 20.01
C ALA A 37 -6.86 24.98 18.63
N ALA A 38 -8.03 25.39 18.14
CA ALA A 38 -8.57 25.02 16.84
C ALA A 38 -8.23 26.03 15.72
N ASP A 39 -7.80 27.24 16.05
CA ASP A 39 -7.55 28.32 15.07
C ASP A 39 -6.12 28.36 14.51
N GLN A 40 -5.28 27.35 14.77
CA GLN A 40 -3.87 27.34 14.33
C GLN A 40 -3.44 26.12 13.50
N LEU A 41 -4.36 25.25 13.07
CA LEU A 41 -4.02 24.15 12.16
C LEU A 41 -4.36 24.53 10.70
N PRO A 42 -3.38 24.54 9.78
CA PRO A 42 -3.66 24.76 8.36
C PRO A 42 -4.54 23.62 7.83
N SER A 43 -5.50 23.97 6.97
CA SER A 43 -6.42 23.01 6.36
C SER A 43 -5.64 21.93 5.60
N ALA A 44 -6.20 20.73 5.48
CA ALA A 44 -5.65 19.69 4.61
C ALA A 44 -5.43 20.18 3.16
N ALA A 45 -6.24 21.15 2.72
CA ALA A 45 -6.07 21.83 1.43
C ALA A 45 -4.80 22.70 1.38
N ASP A 46 -4.48 23.41 2.46
CA ASP A 46 -3.28 24.27 2.56
C ASP A 46 -2.00 23.42 2.64
N GLN A 47 -2.06 22.29 3.35
CA GLN A 47 -0.96 21.33 3.42
C GLN A 47 -0.69 20.67 2.07
N LEU A 48 -1.75 20.34 1.32
CA LEU A 48 -1.62 19.77 -0.02
C LEU A 48 -1.07 20.79 -1.03
N ALA A 49 -1.53 22.04 -0.96
CA ALA A 49 -1.02 23.13 -1.79
C ALA A 49 0.47 23.40 -1.52
N ALA A 50 0.89 23.37 -0.25
CA ALA A 50 2.29 23.55 0.14
C ALA A 50 3.20 22.39 -0.34
N LEU A 51 2.68 21.16 -0.41
CA LEU A 51 3.41 19.98 -0.91
C LEU A 51 3.52 19.96 -2.43
N LEU A 52 2.50 20.41 -3.15
CA LEU A 52 2.44 20.31 -4.61
C LEU A 52 3.06 21.51 -5.32
N GLY A 53 3.05 22.70 -4.72
CA GLY A 53 3.60 23.92 -5.32
C GLY A 53 5.03 23.78 -5.85
N PRO A 54 6.01 23.34 -5.02
CA PRO A 54 7.40 23.17 -5.46
C PRO A 54 7.58 22.10 -6.55
N VAL A 55 6.73 21.07 -6.56
CA VAL A 55 6.77 19.98 -7.54
C VAL A 55 6.29 20.48 -8.90
N VAL A 56 5.22 21.27 -8.91
CA VAL A 56 4.66 21.90 -10.11
C VAL A 56 5.65 22.92 -10.68
N GLU A 57 6.24 23.78 -9.85
CA GLU A 57 7.26 24.75 -10.31
C GLU A 57 8.50 24.06 -10.91
N ALA A 58 8.96 22.97 -10.29
CA ALA A 58 10.09 22.19 -10.80
C ALA A 58 9.76 21.43 -12.10
N ALA A 59 8.49 21.03 -12.31
CA ALA A 59 8.03 20.42 -13.55
C ALA A 59 7.93 21.45 -14.68
N VAL A 60 7.36 22.62 -14.41
CA VAL A 60 7.26 23.74 -15.36
C VAL A 60 8.64 24.24 -15.76
N SER A 61 9.57 24.37 -14.81
CA SER A 61 10.95 24.79 -15.10
C SER A 61 11.71 23.80 -15.98
N ARG A 62 11.48 22.48 -15.81
CA ARG A 62 12.06 21.44 -16.67
C ARG A 62 11.43 21.40 -18.06
N ALA A 63 10.14 21.67 -18.17
CA ALA A 63 9.44 21.76 -19.44
C ALA A 63 9.94 22.94 -20.30
N MET A 64 10.30 24.07 -19.67
CA MET A 64 10.86 25.24 -20.36
C MET A 64 12.30 25.05 -20.88
N GLN A 65 13.01 24.01 -20.41
CA GLN A 65 14.39 23.69 -20.82
C GLN A 65 14.46 22.65 -21.95
N GLY A 66 13.37 21.90 -22.18
CA GLY A 66 13.23 20.99 -23.32
C GLY A 66 12.58 21.71 -24.50
N GLY A 67 13.11 21.55 -25.71
CA GLY A 67 12.56 22.17 -26.92
C GLY A 67 11.06 21.88 -27.15
N ALA A 68 10.46 22.59 -28.12
CA ALA A 68 9.00 22.71 -28.32
C ALA A 68 8.19 21.39 -28.23
N ASP A 69 8.73 20.26 -28.68
CA ASP A 69 8.07 18.94 -28.62
C ASP A 69 7.99 18.35 -27.19
N ALA A 70 8.97 18.64 -26.33
CA ALA A 70 8.97 18.26 -24.92
C ALA A 70 7.99 19.13 -24.11
N GLY A 71 7.90 20.42 -24.45
CA GLY A 71 6.93 21.35 -23.86
C GLY A 71 5.48 20.94 -24.13
N GLN A 72 5.17 20.52 -25.36
CA GLN A 72 3.81 20.08 -25.72
C GLN A 72 3.40 18.79 -25.00
N ARG A 73 4.34 17.83 -24.84
CA ARG A 73 4.10 16.59 -24.08
C ARG A 73 3.91 16.86 -22.59
N ALA A 74 4.71 17.77 -22.01
CA ALA A 74 4.57 18.16 -20.62
C ALA A 74 3.22 18.85 -20.34
N LEU A 75 2.72 19.68 -21.26
CA LEU A 75 1.40 20.31 -21.14
C LEU A 75 0.25 19.30 -21.21
N VAL A 76 0.36 18.28 -22.07
CA VAL A 76 -0.64 17.19 -22.13
C VAL A 76 -0.63 16.36 -20.85
N GLU A 77 0.54 16.05 -20.30
CA GLU A 77 0.66 15.35 -19.01
C GLU A 77 0.15 16.19 -17.84
N LEU A 78 0.37 17.50 -17.85
CA LEU A 78 -0.18 18.44 -16.86
C LEU A 78 -1.72 18.45 -16.90
N GLY A 79 -2.33 18.55 -18.08
CA GLY A 79 -3.79 18.50 -18.21
C GLY A 79 -4.37 17.15 -17.78
N ARG A 80 -3.64 16.04 -18.01
CA ARG A 80 -4.01 14.71 -17.52
C ARG A 80 -3.90 14.60 -15.99
N LEU A 81 -2.90 15.24 -15.37
CA LEU A 81 -2.75 15.31 -13.92
C LEU A 81 -3.84 16.18 -13.28
N GLU A 82 -4.20 17.30 -13.89
CA GLU A 82 -5.27 18.19 -13.44
C GLU A 82 -6.63 17.46 -13.44
N GLY A 83 -6.98 16.77 -14.53
CA GLY A 83 -8.20 15.96 -14.56
C GLY A 83 -8.22 14.80 -13.55
N ARG A 84 -7.06 14.24 -13.18
CA ARG A 84 -6.95 13.23 -12.12
C ARG A 84 -7.12 13.83 -10.73
N LEU A 85 -6.62 15.05 -10.52
CA LEU A 85 -6.79 15.77 -9.26
C LEU A 85 -8.27 16.12 -9.05
N ASP A 86 -8.95 16.61 -10.09
CA ASP A 86 -10.39 16.92 -10.03
C ASP A 86 -11.25 15.70 -9.72
N ALA A 87 -10.92 14.55 -10.33
CA ALA A 87 -11.60 13.29 -10.05
C ALA A 87 -11.35 12.80 -8.62
N ALA A 88 -10.14 12.98 -8.09
CA ALA A 88 -9.80 12.63 -6.70
C ALA A 88 -10.52 13.54 -5.70
N VAL A 89 -10.61 14.84 -5.99
CA VAL A 89 -11.33 15.82 -5.16
C VAL A 89 -12.83 15.52 -5.16
N HIS A 90 -13.42 15.17 -6.31
CA HIS A 90 -14.83 14.73 -6.37
C HIS A 90 -15.06 13.44 -5.57
N GLY A 91 -14.17 12.46 -5.67
CA GLY A 91 -14.26 11.22 -4.89
C GLY A 91 -14.17 11.44 -3.39
N LEU A 92 -13.35 12.41 -2.94
CA LEU A 92 -13.27 12.82 -1.53
C LEU A 92 -14.58 13.49 -1.06
N ALA A 93 -15.19 14.34 -1.89
CA ALA A 93 -16.48 14.97 -1.58
C ALA A 93 -17.61 13.94 -1.47
N GLU A 94 -17.64 12.92 -2.33
CA GLU A 94 -18.58 11.81 -2.24
C GLU A 94 -18.39 10.99 -0.96
N LEU A 95 -17.14 10.71 -0.59
CA LEU A 95 -16.82 10.00 0.66
C LEU A 95 -17.23 10.80 1.90
N GLN A 96 -17.04 12.13 1.92
CA GLN A 96 -17.50 13.00 3.00
C GLN A 96 -19.04 12.99 3.13
N LEU A 97 -19.77 13.00 2.01
CA LEU A 97 -21.23 12.88 2.01
C LEU A 97 -21.71 11.51 2.52
N GLN A 98 -20.98 10.43 2.20
CA GLN A 98 -21.28 9.10 2.73
C GLN A 98 -21.02 9.02 4.24
N PHE A 99 -19.96 9.66 4.73
CA PHE A 99 -19.62 9.71 6.14
C PHE A 99 -20.66 10.48 6.96
N GLY A 100 -21.11 11.65 6.48
CA GLY A 100 -22.17 12.41 7.14
C GLY A 100 -23.53 11.68 7.18
N ARG A 101 -23.84 10.87 6.16
CA ARG A 101 -25.03 9.98 6.18
C ARG A 101 -24.90 8.82 7.18
N LEU A 102 -23.68 8.36 7.46
CA LEU A 102 -23.42 7.32 8.46
C LEU A 102 -23.51 7.89 9.88
N GLU A 103 -22.99 9.10 10.11
CA GLU A 103 -23.11 9.81 11.39
C GLU A 103 -24.57 10.12 11.75
N GLY A 104 -25.37 10.63 10.81
CA GLY A 104 -26.80 10.87 11.04
C GLY A 104 -27.62 9.59 11.31
N ARG A 105 -27.15 8.42 10.85
CA ARG A 105 -27.77 7.12 11.18
C ARG A 105 -27.36 6.60 12.56
N LEU A 106 -26.21 7.00 13.08
CA LEU A 106 -25.77 6.70 14.44
C LEU A 106 -26.52 7.56 15.46
N GLU A 107 -26.73 8.84 15.17
CA GLU A 107 -27.49 9.75 16.04
C GLU A 107 -28.96 9.34 16.13
N ALA A 108 -29.58 8.91 15.03
CA ALA A 108 -30.95 8.39 15.03
C ALA A 108 -31.10 7.05 15.79
N ALA A 109 -30.01 6.32 16.06
CA ALA A 109 -30.02 5.07 16.83
C ALA A 109 -29.82 5.29 18.34
N ALA A 110 -29.38 6.49 18.75
CA ALA A 110 -29.14 6.84 20.16
C ALA A 110 -30.41 7.31 20.91
N ASP A 111 -31.53 7.49 20.22
CA ASP A 111 -32.79 8.01 20.78
C ASP A 111 -33.72 6.94 21.40
N GLN A 112 -33.24 5.69 21.55
CA GLN A 112 -33.95 4.65 22.30
C GLN A 112 -33.51 4.65 23.77
N ASN A 113 -34.28 5.40 24.56
CA ASN A 113 -34.32 5.48 26.02
C ASN A 113 -33.95 4.17 26.76
N VAL A 114 -32.70 4.08 27.25
CA VAL A 114 -32.31 3.15 28.33
C VAL A 114 -31.68 3.99 29.45
N THR A 115 -32.49 4.36 30.42
CA THR A 115 -32.03 5.02 31.65
C THR A 115 -31.43 3.98 32.60
N CYS A 116 -30.10 4.00 32.76
CA CYS A 116 -29.44 3.38 33.91
C CYS A 116 -29.19 4.46 34.97
N GLN A 117 -29.87 4.36 36.12
CA GLN A 117 -29.61 5.19 37.29
C GLN A 117 -28.46 4.60 38.12
N CYS A 118 -27.45 5.40 38.45
CA CYS A 118 -26.47 5.10 39.51
C CYS A 118 -26.82 5.88 40.79
N PRO A 119 -26.66 5.28 41.98
CA PRO A 119 -26.90 5.94 43.28
C PRO A 119 -25.78 6.95 43.65
N PRO A 120 -26.05 7.90 44.56
CA PRO A 120 -25.22 9.09 44.77
C PRO A 120 -23.88 8.80 45.45
N GLN A 121 -22.86 9.55 45.01
CA GLN A 121 -21.48 9.47 45.47
C GLN A 121 -21.33 9.93 46.92
N GLN A 122 -20.68 9.10 47.74
CA GLN A 122 -20.10 9.52 49.02
C GLN A 122 -18.62 9.86 48.84
N HIS A 123 -18.23 10.97 49.46
CA HIS A 123 -16.87 11.48 49.53
C HIS A 123 -15.87 10.39 49.98
N VAL A 124 -14.85 10.15 49.15
CA VAL A 124 -13.65 9.41 49.56
C VAL A 124 -12.46 10.35 49.59
N LYS A 125 -11.76 10.24 50.71
CA LYS A 125 -10.62 11.02 51.21
C LYS A 125 -9.38 10.76 50.35
N THR A 126 -8.60 11.80 50.10
CA THR A 126 -7.31 11.75 49.41
C THR A 126 -6.36 10.77 50.11
N GLU A 127 -5.88 9.77 49.38
CA GLU A 127 -4.82 8.83 49.81
C GLU A 127 -3.63 8.93 48.85
N GLU A 128 -2.43 8.97 49.43
CA GLU A 128 -1.15 9.31 48.80
C GLU A 128 -0.76 8.41 47.62
N LEU A 129 -0.14 9.02 46.59
CA LEU A 129 0.44 8.32 45.45
C LEU A 129 1.57 7.37 45.90
N GLN A 130 1.43 6.08 45.56
CA GLN A 130 2.54 5.14 45.50
C GLN A 130 3.26 5.25 44.14
N PRO A 131 4.57 4.99 44.08
CA PRO A 131 5.38 5.25 42.89
C PRO A 131 5.01 4.29 41.75
N VAL A 132 4.89 4.88 40.56
CA VAL A 132 4.72 4.17 39.29
C VAL A 132 5.88 3.19 39.13
N THR A 133 5.55 1.89 39.12
CA THR A 133 6.49 0.84 38.76
C THR A 133 6.78 0.94 37.26
N GLU A 134 8.05 0.73 36.92
CA GLU A 134 8.65 0.83 35.59
C GLU A 134 7.72 0.37 34.45
N GLU A 135 7.60 1.21 33.42
CA GLU A 135 7.00 0.84 32.14
C GLU A 135 7.71 -0.41 31.60
N GLN A 136 7.07 -1.58 31.76
CA GLN A 136 7.49 -2.81 31.10
C GLN A 136 7.43 -2.59 29.59
N GLU A 137 8.57 -2.68 28.92
CA GLU A 137 8.65 -2.75 27.46
C GLU A 137 7.63 -3.78 26.93
N PRO A 138 6.98 -3.52 25.78
CA PRO A 138 5.98 -4.43 25.26
C PRO A 138 6.59 -5.81 25.03
N SER A 139 6.15 -6.79 25.84
CA SER A 139 6.61 -8.18 25.78
C SER A 139 6.28 -8.77 24.40
N CYS A 140 7.28 -8.91 23.54
CA CYS A 140 7.18 -9.66 22.29
C CYS A 140 7.53 -11.14 22.52
N GLU A 141 7.08 -12.02 21.62
CA GLU A 141 7.35 -13.47 21.68
C GLU A 141 8.52 -13.85 20.76
N THR A 142 9.49 -14.57 21.28
CA THR A 142 10.69 -15.01 20.53
C THR A 142 10.48 -16.33 19.78
N SER A 143 9.55 -17.17 20.22
CA SER A 143 9.26 -18.48 19.61
C SER A 143 7.74 -18.70 19.41
N PRO A 144 7.09 -17.88 18.58
CA PRO A 144 5.65 -17.94 18.37
C PRO A 144 5.20 -19.18 17.59
N ALA A 145 4.01 -19.67 17.92
CA ALA A 145 3.27 -20.59 17.05
C ALA A 145 2.65 -19.83 15.87
N PRO A 146 2.64 -20.40 14.64
CA PRO A 146 1.96 -19.77 13.52
C PRO A 146 0.44 -19.75 13.74
N LEU A 147 -0.20 -18.68 13.28
CA LEU A 147 -1.64 -18.62 13.12
C LEU A 147 -2.06 -19.41 11.86
N LEU A 148 -3.24 -20.03 11.92
CA LEU A 148 -3.81 -20.73 10.76
C LEU A 148 -4.19 -19.73 9.65
N PRO A 149 -3.83 -20.02 8.37
CA PRO A 149 -4.30 -19.23 7.23
C PRO A 149 -5.84 -19.17 7.19
N GLY A 150 -6.40 -17.98 7.09
CA GLY A 150 -7.86 -17.77 7.00
C GLY A 150 -8.60 -17.58 8.33
N LEU A 151 -7.98 -17.85 9.50
CA LEU A 151 -8.56 -17.57 10.83
C LEU A 151 -8.01 -16.31 11.51
N GLY A 152 -6.98 -15.66 10.94
CA GLY A 152 -6.41 -14.41 11.44
C GLY A 152 -6.96 -13.04 10.98
N PRO A 153 -8.09 -12.84 10.24
CA PRO A 153 -8.29 -11.57 9.53
C PRO A 153 -8.55 -10.29 10.34
N TYR A 154 -8.87 -10.35 11.64
CA TYR A 154 -9.35 -9.15 12.35
C TYR A 154 -8.74 -8.89 13.73
N TRP A 155 -7.94 -9.80 14.28
CA TRP A 155 -7.34 -9.62 15.61
C TRP A 155 -5.83 -9.46 15.51
N VAL A 156 -5.35 -8.28 15.89
CA VAL A 156 -3.93 -8.05 16.16
C VAL A 156 -3.65 -8.73 17.51
N PRO A 157 -2.71 -9.69 17.59
CA PRO A 157 -2.40 -10.32 18.87
C PRO A 157 -1.78 -9.30 19.83
N GLU A 158 -2.08 -9.45 21.12
CA GLU A 158 -1.52 -8.61 22.18
C GLU A 158 0.02 -8.66 22.17
N ARG A 159 0.59 -9.85 21.92
CA ARG A 159 2.03 -10.06 21.78
C ARG A 159 2.37 -10.41 20.34
N ARG A 160 3.27 -9.62 19.75
CA ARG A 160 3.82 -9.85 18.42
C ARG A 160 5.13 -10.61 18.53
N THR A 161 5.57 -11.18 17.41
CA THR A 161 6.86 -11.83 17.27
C THR A 161 7.98 -10.79 17.34
N CYS A 162 9.03 -11.05 18.13
CA CYS A 162 10.16 -10.12 18.29
C CYS A 162 10.92 -9.90 16.97
N ALA A 163 11.04 -10.91 16.12
CA ALA A 163 11.58 -10.76 14.77
C ALA A 163 10.79 -9.72 13.94
N ARG A 164 11.42 -9.18 12.90
CA ARG A 164 10.78 -8.20 11.99
C ARG A 164 10.35 -8.80 10.65
N SER A 165 10.75 -10.04 10.37
CA SER A 165 10.46 -10.74 9.13
C SER A 165 10.57 -12.26 9.28
N CYS A 166 10.12 -12.99 8.25
CA CYS A 166 10.26 -14.44 8.19
C CYS A 166 11.74 -14.86 8.22
N LEU A 167 12.64 -14.13 7.54
CA LEU A 167 14.06 -14.45 7.55
C LEU A 167 14.66 -14.32 8.95
N GLN A 168 14.39 -13.21 9.63
CA GLN A 168 14.89 -12.99 10.98
C GLN A 168 14.36 -14.04 11.97
N LEU A 169 13.09 -14.44 11.84
CA LEU A 169 12.52 -15.50 12.68
C LEU A 169 13.20 -16.85 12.42
N ARG A 170 13.51 -17.18 11.16
CA ARG A 170 14.29 -18.39 10.82
C ARG A 170 15.65 -18.37 11.50
N ASP A 171 16.35 -17.24 11.39
CA ASP A 171 17.75 -17.11 11.81
C ASP A 171 17.91 -17.01 13.34
N GLN A 172 16.84 -16.69 14.07
CA GLN A 172 16.78 -16.81 15.54
C GLN A 172 16.77 -18.26 16.03
N GLY A 173 16.50 -19.24 15.16
CA GLY A 173 16.43 -20.67 15.50
C GLY A 173 15.05 -21.13 15.96
N GLY A 174 14.97 -22.24 16.69
CA GLY A 174 13.70 -22.74 17.24
C GLY A 174 12.78 -23.48 16.27
N SER A 175 13.21 -23.71 15.02
CA SER A 175 12.48 -24.46 13.99
C SER A 175 11.04 -23.95 13.76
N PRO A 176 10.87 -22.67 13.36
CA PRO A 176 9.55 -22.11 13.09
C PRO A 176 8.83 -22.90 11.98
N ARG A 177 7.50 -22.95 12.06
CA ARG A 177 6.64 -23.69 11.13
C ARG A 177 6.02 -22.74 10.10
N ASP A 178 5.68 -23.27 8.92
CA ASP A 178 4.94 -22.49 7.92
C ASP A 178 3.63 -21.95 8.51
N GLY A 179 3.28 -20.71 8.16
CA GLY A 179 2.02 -20.13 8.55
C GLY A 179 2.05 -18.61 8.71
N VAL A 180 1.03 -18.07 9.36
CA VAL A 180 0.83 -16.62 9.45
C VAL A 180 1.42 -16.08 10.76
N TYR A 181 2.19 -15.01 10.66
CA TYR A 181 2.88 -14.38 11.78
C TYR A 181 2.61 -12.87 11.83
N TRP A 182 2.56 -12.33 13.05
CA TRP A 182 2.58 -10.91 13.33
C TRP A 182 3.96 -10.52 13.84
N PHE A 183 4.69 -9.69 13.10
CA PHE A 183 6.02 -9.22 13.47
C PHE A 183 5.97 -7.83 14.12
N THR A 184 6.95 -7.52 14.96
CA THR A 184 7.19 -6.15 15.42
C THR A 184 7.60 -5.28 14.22
N GLY A 185 7.08 -4.05 14.16
CA GLY A 185 7.34 -3.12 13.05
C GLY A 185 6.60 -3.44 11.74
N MET A 186 5.90 -4.57 11.63
CA MET A 186 5.02 -4.87 10.49
C MET A 186 3.57 -4.52 10.82
N PRO A 187 2.89 -3.68 10.02
CA PRO A 187 1.51 -3.26 10.32
C PRO A 187 0.45 -4.31 9.96
N VAL A 188 0.86 -5.38 9.28
CA VAL A 188 0.00 -6.45 8.77
C VAL A 188 0.63 -7.81 9.05
N PRO A 189 -0.18 -8.88 9.20
CA PRO A 189 0.35 -10.23 9.29
C PRO A 189 0.91 -10.66 7.93
N VAL A 190 1.89 -11.56 7.97
CA VAL A 190 2.50 -12.11 6.76
C VAL A 190 2.53 -13.63 6.83
N LEU A 191 2.49 -14.28 5.68
CA LEU A 191 2.65 -15.74 5.59
C LEU A 191 4.13 -16.06 5.35
N CYS A 192 4.69 -16.85 6.24
CA CYS A 192 6.06 -17.34 6.17
C CYS A 192 6.11 -18.77 5.63
N ASP A 193 7.04 -19.03 4.71
CA ASP A 193 7.41 -20.36 4.23
C ASP A 193 8.85 -20.67 4.68
N PHE A 194 8.94 -21.57 5.65
CA PHE A 194 10.15 -22.12 6.24
C PHE A 194 10.53 -23.47 5.63
N SER A 195 9.58 -24.17 5.02
CA SER A 195 9.78 -25.53 4.47
C SER A 195 10.52 -25.56 3.14
N HIS A 196 10.43 -24.51 2.32
CA HIS A 196 10.95 -24.54 0.94
C HIS A 196 12.20 -23.68 0.74
N ASP A 197 13.15 -24.23 -0.02
CA ASP A 197 14.31 -23.52 -0.57
C ASP A 197 15.15 -22.78 0.50
N GLY A 198 15.32 -23.39 1.68
CA GLY A 198 16.06 -22.83 2.81
C GLY A 198 15.23 -21.94 3.75
N GLY A 199 13.92 -21.81 3.51
CA GLY A 199 12.99 -21.12 4.40
C GLY A 199 13.21 -19.62 4.53
N GLY A 200 12.45 -18.98 5.42
CA GLY A 200 12.54 -17.54 5.67
C GLY A 200 11.90 -16.68 4.58
N TRP A 201 11.02 -17.27 3.76
CA TRP A 201 10.33 -16.56 2.68
C TRP A 201 9.09 -15.84 3.20
N THR A 202 8.93 -14.58 2.81
CA THR A 202 7.72 -13.79 3.09
C THR A 202 6.85 -13.73 1.83
N LEU A 203 5.58 -14.12 1.95
CA LEU A 203 4.61 -14.05 0.85
C LEU A 203 4.26 -12.59 0.53
N LEU A 204 4.36 -12.20 -0.73
CA LEU A 204 4.00 -10.86 -1.21
C LEU A 204 2.70 -10.82 -2.00
N LEU A 205 2.41 -11.87 -2.77
CA LEU A 205 1.28 -11.92 -3.68
C LEU A 205 0.77 -13.35 -3.83
N THR A 206 -0.54 -13.50 -3.85
CA THR A 206 -1.26 -14.69 -4.33
C THR A 206 -2.28 -14.25 -5.36
N VAL A 207 -2.16 -14.75 -6.58
CA VAL A 207 -3.15 -14.60 -7.65
C VAL A 207 -3.93 -15.90 -7.76
N ALA A 208 -5.03 -16.02 -7.02
CA ALA A 208 -5.88 -17.21 -7.00
C ALA A 208 -7.04 -17.16 -8.00
N ALA A 209 -7.51 -15.95 -8.32
CA ALA A 209 -8.59 -15.70 -9.27
C ALA A 209 -8.35 -14.36 -10.00
N ARG A 210 -8.96 -14.20 -11.17
CA ARG A 210 -8.81 -13.04 -12.06
C ARG A 210 -9.42 -11.75 -11.52
N ASP A 211 -10.46 -11.83 -10.71
CA ASP A 211 -11.31 -10.67 -10.43
C ASP A 211 -10.68 -9.69 -9.41
N GLY A 212 -10.87 -8.39 -9.67
CA GLY A 212 -10.44 -7.30 -8.80
C GLY A 212 -8.99 -6.87 -8.94
N TRP A 213 -8.22 -7.37 -9.91
CA TRP A 213 -6.83 -6.97 -10.11
C TRP A 213 -6.71 -5.68 -10.92
N SER A 214 -6.00 -4.72 -10.36
CA SER A 214 -5.66 -3.43 -10.95
C SER A 214 -4.27 -2.98 -10.43
N PRO A 215 -3.66 -1.94 -11.02
CA PRO A 215 -2.39 -1.42 -10.51
C PRO A 215 -2.46 -0.94 -9.05
N LEU A 216 -3.63 -0.57 -8.55
CA LEU A 216 -3.81 -0.21 -7.14
C LEU A 216 -3.99 -1.46 -6.26
N SER A 217 -4.79 -2.44 -6.68
CA SER A 217 -5.04 -3.61 -5.84
C SER A 217 -3.86 -4.58 -5.79
N VAL A 218 -2.98 -4.61 -6.80
CA VAL A 218 -1.73 -5.40 -6.73
C VAL A 218 -0.77 -4.89 -5.65
N LEU A 219 -0.83 -3.59 -5.32
CA LEU A 219 -0.02 -3.02 -4.24
C LEU A 219 -0.49 -3.50 -2.87
N ARG A 220 -1.83 -3.54 -2.68
CA ARG A 220 -2.48 -3.77 -1.39
C ARG A 220 -3.83 -4.45 -1.61
N ARG A 221 -3.92 -5.74 -1.26
CA ARG A 221 -5.17 -6.51 -1.33
C ARG A 221 -5.23 -7.52 -0.19
N SER A 222 -6.34 -7.53 0.53
CA SER A 222 -6.55 -8.47 1.63
C SER A 222 -5.35 -8.50 2.60
N GLU A 223 -4.71 -7.35 2.86
CA GLU A 223 -3.39 -7.30 3.52
C GLU A 223 -3.39 -7.98 4.90
N ARG A 224 -4.55 -8.05 5.57
CA ARG A 224 -4.74 -8.71 6.87
C ARG A 224 -5.09 -10.20 6.79
N SER A 225 -5.23 -10.73 5.58
CA SER A 225 -5.62 -12.13 5.32
C SER A 225 -4.65 -12.81 4.36
N PRO A 226 -3.36 -13.00 4.74
CA PRO A 226 -2.42 -13.79 3.94
C PRO A 226 -2.98 -15.18 3.63
N SER A 227 -2.89 -15.58 2.37
CA SER A 227 -3.44 -16.85 1.90
C SER A 227 -2.68 -17.37 0.69
N LEU A 228 -2.51 -18.70 0.59
CA LEU A 228 -1.99 -19.39 -0.59
C LEU A 228 -3.08 -19.78 -1.59
N THR A 229 -4.35 -19.56 -1.25
CA THR A 229 -5.52 -20.03 -2.00
C THR A 229 -6.50 -18.92 -2.34
N SER A 230 -6.33 -17.72 -1.78
CA SER A 230 -7.18 -16.56 -2.00
C SER A 230 -6.35 -15.36 -2.46
N ASN A 231 -6.95 -14.45 -3.23
CA ASN A 231 -6.26 -13.25 -3.70
C ASN A 231 -5.73 -12.41 -2.53
N TYR A 232 -4.42 -12.18 -2.52
CA TYR A 232 -3.68 -11.50 -1.47
C TYR A 232 -2.54 -10.69 -2.09
N ALA A 233 -2.28 -9.49 -1.57
CA ALA A 233 -1.13 -8.69 -1.97
C ALA A 233 -0.68 -7.73 -0.87
N ILE A 234 0.63 -7.67 -0.62
CA ILE A 234 1.31 -6.67 0.20
C ILE A 234 2.54 -6.10 -0.53
N LEU A 235 2.49 -6.02 -1.86
CA LEU A 235 3.63 -5.62 -2.69
C LEU A 235 4.17 -4.22 -2.30
N ALA A 236 3.30 -3.31 -1.85
CA ALA A 236 3.69 -2.00 -1.32
C ALA A 236 4.61 -2.05 -0.08
N ARG A 237 4.75 -3.22 0.56
CA ARG A 237 5.62 -3.46 1.72
C ARG A 237 6.90 -4.20 1.37
N ALA A 238 7.00 -4.74 0.15
CA ALA A 238 8.09 -5.62 -0.26
C ALA A 238 9.47 -4.93 -0.14
N ASP A 239 9.58 -3.68 -0.55
CA ASP A 239 10.81 -2.89 -0.44
C ASP A 239 11.21 -2.63 1.02
N ALA A 240 10.23 -2.41 1.92
CA ALA A 240 10.51 -2.26 3.34
C ALA A 240 11.01 -3.57 3.97
N ILE A 241 10.49 -4.72 3.53
CA ILE A 241 10.97 -6.05 3.95
C ILE A 241 12.38 -6.28 3.41
N ARG A 242 12.62 -6.00 2.12
CA ARG A 242 13.95 -6.03 1.48
C ARG A 242 14.98 -5.25 2.30
N ASP A 243 14.62 -4.05 2.73
CA ASP A 243 15.53 -3.13 3.41
C ASP A 243 15.88 -3.55 4.84
N LEU A 244 15.19 -4.55 5.41
CA LEU A 244 15.62 -5.22 6.65
C LEU A 244 16.90 -6.04 6.46
N GLY A 245 17.19 -6.46 5.23
CA GLY A 245 18.43 -7.15 4.88
C GLY A 245 19.62 -6.21 4.77
N THR A 246 20.80 -6.71 5.15
CA THR A 246 22.07 -5.95 5.06
C THR A 246 22.95 -6.36 3.88
N GLY A 247 22.54 -7.39 3.12
CA GLY A 247 23.25 -7.88 1.94
C GLY A 247 23.21 -6.93 0.74
N THR A 248 24.03 -7.23 -0.27
CA THR A 248 24.10 -6.50 -1.54
C THR A 248 23.02 -6.91 -2.54
N ARG A 249 22.36 -8.04 -2.26
CA ARG A 249 21.28 -8.61 -3.06
C ARG A 249 20.15 -9.11 -2.16
N PHE A 250 18.98 -9.29 -2.74
CA PHE A 250 17.88 -10.05 -2.14
C PHE A 250 17.42 -11.13 -3.11
N ALA A 251 16.71 -12.13 -2.59
CA ALA A 251 16.09 -13.15 -3.41
C ALA A 251 14.59 -12.90 -3.58
N TYR A 252 14.06 -13.27 -4.74
CA TYR A 252 12.63 -13.41 -4.96
C TYR A 252 12.32 -14.75 -5.60
N ARG A 253 11.14 -15.29 -5.29
CA ARG A 253 10.66 -16.57 -5.82
C ARG A 253 9.31 -16.38 -6.48
N ILE A 254 9.17 -16.90 -7.69
CA ILE A 254 7.89 -16.93 -8.41
C ILE A 254 7.53 -18.39 -8.63
N GLU A 255 6.30 -18.74 -8.27
CA GLU A 255 5.70 -20.04 -8.53
C GLU A 255 4.40 -19.80 -9.29
N ALA A 256 4.24 -20.42 -10.44
CA ALA A 256 3.02 -20.40 -11.24
C ALA A 256 2.36 -21.78 -11.20
N GLN A 257 1.06 -21.85 -11.47
CA GLN A 257 0.23 -23.07 -11.39
C GLN A 257 0.32 -23.75 -10.02
N ALA A 258 0.37 -22.95 -8.95
CA ALA A 258 0.56 -23.42 -7.58
C ALA A 258 -0.56 -24.35 -7.08
N GLU A 259 -1.71 -24.36 -7.75
CA GLU A 259 -2.79 -25.35 -7.57
C GLU A 259 -2.37 -26.78 -7.92
N THR A 260 -1.33 -26.95 -8.74
CA THR A 260 -0.79 -28.26 -9.15
C THR A 260 0.39 -28.72 -8.29
N GLY A 261 0.85 -27.87 -7.38
CA GLY A 261 2.01 -28.11 -6.50
C GLY A 261 2.88 -26.87 -6.34
N ARG A 262 3.76 -26.89 -5.32
CA ARG A 262 4.76 -25.84 -5.09
C ARG A 262 5.93 -25.98 -6.06
N ARG A 263 6.68 -24.88 -6.28
CA ARG A 263 7.86 -24.80 -7.15
C ARG A 263 7.57 -25.26 -8.58
N ARG A 264 6.56 -24.66 -9.20
CA ARG A 264 6.15 -24.92 -10.58
C ARG A 264 6.33 -23.69 -11.46
N TRP A 265 6.70 -23.92 -12.72
CA TRP A 265 6.76 -22.95 -13.82
C TRP A 265 7.32 -21.58 -13.45
N GLY A 266 8.47 -21.56 -12.79
CA GLY A 266 9.02 -20.33 -12.22
C GLY A 266 10.46 -20.53 -11.76
N GLY A 267 10.83 -19.91 -10.65
CA GLY A 267 12.20 -20.04 -10.16
C GLY A 267 12.49 -19.14 -8.97
N ILE A 268 13.78 -19.10 -8.64
CA ILE A 268 14.37 -18.20 -7.65
C ILE A 268 15.41 -17.35 -8.37
N TRP A 269 15.39 -16.05 -8.10
CA TRP A 269 16.34 -15.10 -8.64
C TRP A 269 16.93 -14.27 -7.52
N LEU A 270 18.15 -13.79 -7.75
CA LEU A 270 18.79 -12.75 -6.95
C LEU A 270 18.74 -11.44 -7.73
N ALA A 271 18.36 -10.37 -7.04
CA ALA A 271 18.33 -9.01 -7.57
C ALA A 271 19.25 -8.08 -6.76
N PRO A 272 19.88 -7.07 -7.38
CA PRO A 272 20.61 -6.02 -6.68
C PRO A 272 19.74 -5.34 -5.62
N ARG A 273 20.31 -5.00 -4.46
CA ARG A 273 19.57 -4.37 -3.34
C ARG A 273 18.82 -3.09 -3.73
N GLY A 274 19.35 -2.32 -4.69
CA GLY A 274 18.71 -1.08 -5.16
C GLY A 274 17.45 -1.29 -6.02
N TYR A 275 17.09 -2.54 -6.35
CA TYR A 275 15.91 -2.85 -7.16
C TYR A 275 14.64 -2.84 -6.32
N SER A 276 13.55 -2.34 -6.89
CA SER A 276 12.25 -2.20 -6.25
C SER A 276 11.23 -3.20 -6.78
N PHE A 277 10.36 -3.68 -5.91
CA PHE A 277 9.20 -4.51 -6.26
C PHE A 277 8.03 -3.69 -6.83
N VAL A 278 8.09 -2.36 -6.71
CA VAL A 278 7.08 -1.42 -7.19
C VAL A 278 7.62 -0.51 -8.31
N HIS A 279 8.75 -0.89 -8.93
CA HIS A 279 9.27 -0.16 -10.07
C HIS A 279 8.29 -0.19 -11.24
N GLU A 280 8.10 0.96 -11.90
CA GLU A 280 7.08 1.15 -12.94
C GLU A 280 7.60 1.00 -14.37
N ALA A 281 8.76 0.33 -14.55
CA ALA A 281 9.42 0.20 -15.85
C ALA A 281 10.17 -1.13 -15.95
N PRO A 282 10.34 -1.67 -17.18
CA PRO A 282 10.98 -2.97 -17.43
C PRO A 282 12.52 -2.94 -17.35
N THR A 283 13.11 -2.01 -16.58
CA THR A 283 14.56 -1.71 -16.61
C THR A 283 15.39 -2.51 -15.60
N GLN A 284 14.77 -3.20 -14.66
CA GLN A 284 15.44 -4.00 -13.63
C GLN A 284 15.90 -5.38 -14.15
N THR A 285 16.86 -5.39 -15.07
CA THR A 285 17.24 -6.59 -15.86
C THR A 285 18.44 -7.37 -15.32
N SER A 286 19.32 -6.75 -14.53
CA SER A 286 20.50 -7.40 -13.91
C SER A 286 20.18 -8.40 -12.79
N VAL A 287 19.25 -9.32 -13.02
CA VAL A 287 18.89 -10.42 -12.12
C VAL A 287 19.64 -11.70 -12.50
N SER A 288 20.04 -12.49 -11.50
CA SER A 288 20.67 -13.78 -11.70
C SER A 288 19.77 -14.91 -11.21
N ARG A 289 19.51 -15.90 -12.05
CA ARG A 289 18.70 -17.07 -11.70
C ARG A 289 19.48 -18.00 -10.76
N ALA A 290 18.98 -18.17 -9.54
CA ALA A 290 19.53 -19.08 -8.53
C ALA A 290 18.94 -20.50 -8.66
N ALA A 291 17.66 -20.61 -9.02
CA ALA A 291 17.01 -21.90 -9.25
C ALA A 291 15.96 -21.80 -10.36
N LYS A 292 15.74 -22.92 -11.07
CA LYS A 292 14.72 -23.05 -12.12
C LYS A 292 13.69 -24.09 -11.69
N PHE A 293 12.40 -23.77 -11.84
CA PHE A 293 11.29 -24.68 -11.59
C PHE A 293 10.62 -25.06 -12.91
N ASP A 294 10.51 -26.36 -13.16
CA ASP A 294 10.14 -26.95 -14.46
C ASP A 294 11.09 -26.54 -15.61
N SER A 295 10.71 -26.90 -16.84
CA SER A 295 11.51 -26.67 -18.04
C SER A 295 11.00 -25.46 -18.82
N TRP A 296 11.69 -24.34 -18.68
CA TRP A 296 11.48 -23.12 -19.46
C TRP A 296 12.81 -22.42 -19.74
N GLU A 297 12.81 -21.51 -20.71
CA GLU A 297 13.92 -20.61 -21.03
C GLU A 297 13.41 -19.18 -21.15
N TYR A 298 14.31 -18.20 -21.03
CA TYR A 298 13.95 -16.81 -21.22
C TYR A 298 13.52 -16.56 -22.67
N LYS A 299 12.37 -15.90 -22.87
CA LYS A 299 11.85 -15.54 -24.20
C LYS A 299 10.77 -14.47 -24.09
N ASP A 300 10.55 -13.71 -25.17
CA ASP A 300 9.53 -12.66 -25.25
C ASP A 300 8.11 -13.20 -25.00
N THR A 301 7.85 -14.43 -25.43
CA THR A 301 6.57 -15.13 -25.19
C THR A 301 6.60 -15.98 -23.92
N GLY A 302 7.34 -15.55 -22.89
CA GLY A 302 7.57 -16.30 -21.66
C GLY A 302 8.05 -15.43 -20.52
N ILE A 303 8.73 -16.05 -19.55
CA ILE A 303 9.46 -15.31 -18.51
C ILE A 303 10.63 -14.61 -19.20
N GLU A 304 10.81 -13.32 -18.94
CA GLU A 304 12.00 -12.58 -19.38
C GLU A 304 12.95 -12.29 -18.21
N GLN A 305 14.22 -12.04 -18.50
CA GLN A 305 15.26 -11.88 -17.47
C GLN A 305 15.22 -10.49 -16.83
N ARG A 306 14.21 -10.27 -15.98
CA ARG A 306 14.08 -9.07 -15.14
C ARG A 306 13.22 -9.34 -13.92
N MET A 307 13.25 -8.42 -12.96
CA MET A 307 12.23 -8.40 -11.92
C MET A 307 10.84 -8.11 -12.50
N PRO A 308 9.78 -8.69 -11.93
CA PRO A 308 8.44 -8.19 -12.15
C PRO A 308 8.34 -6.69 -11.87
N TRP A 309 7.71 -5.95 -12.78
CA TRP A 309 7.51 -4.51 -12.68
C TRP A 309 6.04 -4.16 -12.85
N LEU A 310 5.63 -3.02 -12.29
CA LEU A 310 4.27 -2.51 -12.34
C LEU A 310 4.03 -1.76 -13.63
N ASN A 311 3.08 -2.23 -14.43
CA ASN A 311 2.63 -1.46 -15.58
C ASN A 311 1.47 -0.54 -15.17
N LEU A 312 1.76 0.76 -15.09
CA LEU A 312 0.74 1.80 -14.89
C LEU A 312 0.23 2.40 -16.21
N GLY A 313 0.82 1.98 -17.33
CA GLY A 313 0.50 2.47 -18.67
C GLY A 313 -0.68 1.76 -19.31
N ALA A 314 -0.77 1.87 -20.63
CA ALA A 314 -1.72 1.08 -21.40
C ALA A 314 -1.35 -0.42 -21.37
N GLY A 315 -2.36 -1.29 -21.51
CA GLY A 315 -2.18 -2.73 -21.57
C GLY A 315 -2.92 -3.48 -20.48
N SER A 316 -2.89 -4.81 -20.56
CA SER A 316 -3.58 -5.69 -19.62
C SER A 316 -2.65 -6.34 -18.60
N ALA A 317 -1.34 -6.38 -18.83
CA ALA A 317 -0.38 -6.76 -17.81
C ALA A 317 -0.38 -5.69 -16.71
N VAL A 318 -0.58 -6.10 -15.45
CA VAL A 318 -0.49 -5.22 -14.27
C VAL A 318 0.86 -5.42 -13.57
N LEU A 319 1.26 -6.66 -13.37
CA LEU A 319 2.57 -7.04 -12.83
C LEU A 319 3.14 -8.10 -13.75
N THR A 320 4.26 -7.78 -14.41
CA THR A 320 4.81 -8.64 -15.45
C THR A 320 6.32 -8.65 -15.47
N THR A 321 6.88 -9.74 -15.96
CA THR A 321 8.30 -9.80 -16.33
C THR A 321 8.54 -9.36 -17.77
N SER A 322 7.52 -9.15 -18.61
CA SER A 322 7.71 -8.81 -20.04
C SER A 322 8.40 -7.47 -20.26
N ALA A 323 9.13 -7.32 -21.37
CA ALA A 323 9.73 -6.04 -21.79
C ALA A 323 8.63 -5.07 -22.27
N SER A 324 7.51 -5.61 -22.71
CA SER A 324 6.39 -4.86 -23.26
C SER A 324 5.07 -5.39 -22.70
N ALA A 325 4.39 -4.53 -21.94
CA ALA A 325 3.09 -4.86 -21.36
C ALA A 325 1.92 -4.80 -22.37
N THR A 326 2.18 -4.43 -23.63
CA THR A 326 1.15 -4.25 -24.67
C THR A 326 1.31 -5.21 -25.84
N THR A 327 2.52 -5.68 -26.14
CA THR A 327 2.82 -6.58 -27.26
C THR A 327 3.51 -7.84 -26.74
N GLN A 328 2.93 -9.02 -26.95
CA GLN A 328 3.49 -10.30 -26.48
C GLN A 328 3.81 -10.32 -24.97
N TRP A 329 2.87 -9.79 -24.19
CA TRP A 329 2.88 -9.64 -22.72
C TRP A 329 2.80 -10.97 -21.93
N TYR A 330 3.49 -12.02 -22.37
CA TYR A 330 3.72 -13.24 -21.59
C TYR A 330 4.66 -12.96 -20.40
N GLY A 331 4.85 -13.94 -19.51
CA GLY A 331 5.59 -13.72 -18.27
C GLY A 331 4.84 -12.80 -17.30
N THR A 332 3.51 -12.69 -17.46
CA THR A 332 2.64 -11.84 -16.65
C THR A 332 2.16 -12.59 -15.41
N LEU A 333 2.34 -11.99 -14.23
CA LEU A 333 1.89 -12.54 -12.96
C LEU A 333 0.44 -12.13 -12.73
N VAL A 334 0.14 -10.85 -12.92
CA VAL A 334 -1.18 -10.25 -12.69
C VAL A 334 -1.68 -9.60 -13.96
N THR A 335 -2.90 -9.95 -14.35
CA THR A 335 -3.63 -9.37 -15.47
C THR A 335 -4.77 -8.50 -14.95
N HIS A 336 -5.02 -7.38 -15.60
CA HIS A 336 -6.08 -6.45 -15.25
C HIS A 336 -7.46 -7.13 -15.34
N GLU A 337 -8.35 -6.84 -14.40
CA GLU A 337 -9.67 -7.47 -14.30
C GLU A 337 -10.59 -7.22 -15.50
N THR A 338 -10.31 -6.19 -16.30
CA THR A 338 -11.09 -5.90 -17.52
C THR A 338 -10.68 -6.79 -18.69
N ASN A 339 -9.54 -7.48 -18.63
CA ASN A 339 -9.15 -8.43 -19.67
C ASN A 339 -9.86 -9.77 -19.45
N THR A 340 -10.67 -10.17 -20.42
CA THR A 340 -11.45 -11.41 -20.42
C THR A 340 -10.88 -12.48 -21.36
N GLY A 341 -9.77 -12.20 -22.05
CA GLY A 341 -9.15 -13.12 -23.01
C GLY A 341 -8.39 -14.28 -22.36
N TYR A 342 -8.14 -14.22 -21.05
CA TYR A 342 -7.44 -15.25 -20.30
C TYR A 342 -8.14 -15.55 -18.96
N THR A 343 -8.16 -16.83 -18.57
CA THR A 343 -8.68 -17.27 -17.26
C THR A 343 -7.75 -16.85 -16.11
N PHE A 344 -6.45 -16.89 -16.36
CA PHE A 344 -5.38 -16.35 -15.51
C PHE A 344 -4.54 -15.38 -16.35
N SER A 345 -3.23 -15.22 -16.07
CA SER A 345 -2.35 -14.39 -16.88
C SER A 345 -1.65 -15.21 -17.97
N PRO A 346 -1.34 -14.63 -19.15
CA PRO A 346 -0.45 -15.26 -20.12
C PRO A 346 0.96 -15.43 -19.49
N TRP A 347 1.44 -16.66 -19.45
CA TRP A 347 2.66 -17.00 -18.71
C TRP A 347 3.80 -17.47 -19.60
N ILE A 348 3.76 -18.69 -20.13
CA ILE A 348 4.81 -19.22 -21.02
C ILE A 348 4.13 -19.89 -22.22
N TYR A 349 4.26 -19.30 -23.41
CA TYR A 349 3.69 -19.86 -24.64
C TYR A 349 4.16 -21.30 -24.87
N GLU A 350 3.25 -22.18 -25.32
CA GLU A 350 3.37 -23.64 -25.47
C GLU A 350 3.48 -24.44 -24.17
N GLN A 351 4.45 -24.14 -23.30
CA GLN A 351 4.75 -25.01 -22.16
C GLN A 351 3.77 -24.81 -20.98
N ALA A 352 3.41 -23.57 -20.68
CA ALA A 352 2.53 -23.19 -19.58
C ALA A 352 1.77 -21.91 -19.94
N VAL A 353 0.87 -22.00 -20.91
CA VAL A 353 0.25 -20.84 -21.58
C VAL A 353 -0.41 -19.89 -20.57
N GLN A 354 -1.04 -20.45 -19.53
CA GLN A 354 -1.62 -19.69 -18.44
C GLN A 354 -0.82 -19.85 -17.15
N SER A 355 -0.75 -18.77 -16.38
CA SER A 355 -0.03 -18.73 -15.11
C SER A 355 -0.64 -19.62 -14.04
N GLY A 356 -1.91 -20.01 -14.16
CA GLY A 356 -2.65 -20.59 -13.03
C GLY A 356 -2.54 -19.70 -11.80
N ARG A 357 -2.55 -20.32 -10.61
CA ARG A 357 -2.29 -19.61 -9.36
C ARG A 357 -0.84 -19.20 -9.26
N VAL A 358 -0.60 -17.91 -9.07
CA VAL A 358 0.75 -17.35 -8.88
C VAL A 358 1.00 -17.06 -7.41
N LEU A 359 2.17 -17.47 -6.91
CA LEU A 359 2.72 -17.07 -5.63
C LEU A 359 4.02 -16.29 -5.87
N TYR A 360 4.14 -15.11 -5.25
CA TYR A 360 5.33 -14.28 -5.32
C TYR A 360 5.87 -14.03 -3.92
N TRP A 361 7.18 -14.24 -3.75
CA TRP A 361 7.83 -14.23 -2.44
C TRP A 361 9.10 -13.38 -2.47
N ILE A 362 9.47 -12.88 -1.29
CA ILE A 362 10.75 -12.23 -1.02
C ILE A 362 11.51 -12.95 0.08
N ARG A 363 12.84 -12.92 -0.03
CA ARG A 363 13.76 -13.18 1.08
C ARG A 363 14.93 -12.21 1.02
N GLU A 364 15.10 -11.44 2.08
CA GLU A 364 16.09 -10.35 2.21
C GLU A 364 17.51 -10.87 2.54
N GLU A 365 18.03 -11.72 1.65
CA GLU A 365 19.32 -12.41 1.77
C GLU A 365 20.50 -11.56 2.29
N MET A 366 21.41 -12.23 2.99
CA MET A 366 22.68 -11.69 3.46
C MET A 366 23.81 -12.16 2.51
N LEU A 367 23.82 -11.68 1.25
CA LEU A 367 24.87 -12.02 0.26
C LEU A 367 25.53 -10.81 -0.39
#